data_AF-A0A7S2T1K5-F1
#
_entry.id   AF-A0A7S2T1K5-F1
#
_cell.length_a   1.000
_cell.length_b   1.000
_cell.length_c   1.000
_cell.angle_alpha   90.00
_cell.angle_beta   90.00
_cell.angle_gamma   90.00
#
_symmetry.space_group_name_H-M   'P 1'
#
loop_
_entity.id
_entity.type
_entity.pdbx_description
1 polymer ?
#
loop_
_entity_poly.entity_id
_entity_poly.type
_entity_poly.pdbx_seq_one_letter_code
_entity_poly.pdbx_strand_id
1 'polypeptide(L)'
;EAFHLALEDAKLPAEAVKGVVSMPAVADLGGLSLMPAHQMAMDLGLLTRPGGQEMICKTVDCGGASPVVALREACQLLREENLGCVAVIGADAVASMPTKEFLKRVSGSKQGNGGAVIPEKYGEFATWHVQTFGTKRDELASVAEFMSLQAAKHPNSFSKGGRCLSASEVMSSPRVAQNTNLFECAKRADGAAVVLVCSNEFVAQRGLLHMSVPILGIGEASGALMPEGEYIGSHAIPIHLAARRAMRKANVRSIDQLGWFGLYDCFPVAFISSLEQVGLCPHGAGGAWVKQAVKRVKEGKKVNVNTHGGLLGAGAPWEAPAMFTIVEAYDQLLGRCGKDRQIDGVTRALVQGNGGTFSHEAVAILGWPTEVSKGAPRFPPAASRGANFPTTSLSSLLGVRYPIMSAGMGGVARARLAAEVSEAGGLGCLGAASLSVKEIRAEVQEIKRMTSKPFAINLLASDDNMGEKAREIAGSGAKAFVTGLGVAKDAVDYMHKNGVLVGVVCGQVKHALSAVRAGCDFVIAQGTEGGGHTGNIALFALLPQIRAAVPPHIPVVAAGGVHDGKTFVAALSLGAAGVWMGTRFLLTFEANTVRGYKEC
;
A
#
# COMPACT_ATOMS: atom_id res chain seq x y z
N GLU A 1 -17.53 14.34 -25.92
CA GLU A 1 -18.63 14.46 -24.94
C GLU A 1 -18.14 14.40 -23.48
N ALA A 2 -17.61 13.26 -22.99
CA ALA A 2 -17.17 13.10 -21.60
C ALA A 2 -16.21 14.20 -21.09
N PHE A 3 -15.32 14.71 -21.95
CA PHE A 3 -14.44 15.84 -21.63
C PHE A 3 -15.21 17.13 -21.31
N HIS A 4 -16.24 17.47 -22.12
CA HIS A 4 -17.06 18.65 -21.87
C HIS A 4 -17.92 18.50 -20.61
N LEU A 5 -18.45 17.30 -20.36
CA LEU A 5 -19.17 17.01 -19.11
C LEU A 5 -18.27 17.19 -17.88
N ALA A 6 -17.01 16.76 -17.95
CA ALA A 6 -16.06 16.95 -16.85
C ALA A 6 -15.69 18.43 -16.62
N LEU A 7 -15.59 19.22 -17.69
CA LEU A 7 -15.40 20.68 -17.60
C LEU A 7 -16.62 21.37 -16.98
N GLU A 8 -17.83 20.97 -17.36
CA GLU A 8 -19.08 21.48 -16.81
C GLU A 8 -19.22 21.13 -15.32
N ASP A 9 -18.99 19.86 -14.93
CA ASP A 9 -19.03 19.42 -13.53
C ASP A 9 -18.02 20.19 -12.68
N ALA A 10 -16.79 20.41 -13.19
CA ALA A 10 -15.76 21.17 -12.49
C ALA A 10 -15.91 22.69 -12.58
N LYS A 11 -16.87 23.21 -13.37
CA LYS A 11 -17.03 24.64 -13.69
C LYS A 11 -15.73 25.28 -14.20
N LEU A 12 -14.98 24.54 -15.02
CA LEU A 12 -13.72 24.99 -15.60
C LEU A 12 -13.88 25.18 -17.11
N PRO A 13 -13.29 26.24 -17.68
CA PRO A 13 -13.21 26.39 -19.12
C PRO A 13 -12.14 25.44 -19.66
N ALA A 14 -12.21 25.04 -20.94
CA ALA A 14 -11.26 24.08 -21.52
C ALA A 14 -9.82 24.57 -21.37
N GLU A 15 -9.60 25.88 -21.44
CA GLU A 15 -8.33 26.57 -21.25
C GLU A 15 -7.68 26.27 -19.91
N ALA A 16 -8.42 25.86 -18.88
CA ALA A 16 -7.86 25.45 -17.61
C ALA A 16 -6.97 24.21 -17.73
N VAL A 17 -7.28 23.30 -18.65
CA VAL A 17 -6.56 22.04 -18.85
C VAL A 17 -5.24 22.33 -19.60
N LYS A 18 -4.11 21.95 -18.98
CA LYS A 18 -2.74 22.15 -19.51
C LYS A 18 -1.99 20.85 -19.78
N GLY A 19 -2.57 19.71 -19.40
CA GLY A 19 -2.05 18.41 -19.76
C GLY A 19 -3.15 17.40 -20.01
N VAL A 20 -2.82 16.37 -20.78
CA VAL A 20 -3.68 15.23 -21.08
C VAL A 20 -2.91 13.94 -20.80
N VAL A 21 -3.47 13.09 -19.95
CA VAL A 21 -3.03 11.71 -19.81
C VAL A 21 -4.13 10.80 -20.36
N SER A 22 -3.78 9.93 -21.29
CA SER A 22 -4.72 9.00 -21.92
C SER A 22 -4.15 7.58 -21.97
N MET A 23 -4.97 6.65 -22.44
CA MET A 23 -4.66 5.23 -22.61
C MET A 23 -5.04 4.77 -24.02
N PRO A 24 -4.49 3.65 -24.51
CA PRO A 24 -4.86 3.07 -25.80
C PRO A 24 -6.34 2.69 -25.87
N ALA A 25 -6.86 2.70 -27.10
CA ALA A 25 -8.18 2.18 -27.43
C ALA A 25 -8.05 1.04 -28.45
N VAL A 26 -8.78 -0.05 -28.25
CA VAL A 26 -8.82 -1.18 -29.18
C VAL A 26 -9.72 -0.89 -30.36
N ALA A 27 -10.81 -0.12 -30.19
CA ALA A 27 -11.78 0.17 -31.24
C ALA A 27 -11.24 0.92 -32.46
N ASP A 28 -10.05 1.50 -32.35
CA ASP A 28 -9.49 2.38 -33.36
C ASP A 28 -10.43 3.58 -33.63
N LEU A 29 -10.41 4.56 -32.73
CA LEU A 29 -11.30 5.72 -32.68
C LEU A 29 -10.94 6.80 -33.73
N GLY A 30 -10.63 6.41 -34.97
CA GLY A 30 -10.30 7.33 -36.07
C GLY A 30 -8.97 7.09 -36.79
N GLY A 31 -8.29 5.96 -36.54
CA GLY A 31 -6.99 5.56 -37.09
C GLY A 31 -6.04 5.07 -35.98
N LEU A 32 -5.25 4.02 -36.25
CA LEU A 32 -4.24 3.49 -35.33
C LEU A 32 -3.32 4.61 -34.85
N SER A 33 -3.61 5.15 -33.66
CA SER A 33 -2.85 6.27 -33.11
C SER A 33 -1.66 5.74 -32.32
N LEU A 34 -0.45 6.04 -32.80
CA LEU A 34 0.79 5.80 -32.06
C LEU A 34 0.85 6.63 -30.76
N MET A 35 0.13 7.75 -30.71
CA MET A 35 0.15 8.70 -29.60
C MET A 35 -1.28 9.07 -29.15
N PRO A 36 -2.05 8.15 -28.55
CA PRO A 36 -3.46 8.36 -28.19
C PRO A 36 -3.75 9.67 -27.44
N ALA A 37 -2.92 10.04 -26.47
CA ALA A 37 -3.11 11.30 -25.74
C ALA A 37 -2.97 12.55 -26.62
N HIS A 38 -2.04 12.54 -27.58
CA HIS A 38 -1.84 13.66 -28.50
C HIS A 38 -2.99 13.74 -29.51
N GLN A 39 -3.44 12.59 -30.03
CA GLN A 39 -4.59 12.54 -30.91
C GLN A 39 -5.84 13.06 -30.20
N MET A 40 -6.11 12.60 -28.96
CA MET A 40 -7.23 13.13 -28.17
C MET A 40 -7.11 14.63 -27.92
N ALA A 41 -5.92 15.14 -27.60
CA ALA A 41 -5.71 16.57 -27.42
C ALA A 41 -5.96 17.35 -28.73
N MET A 42 -5.60 16.80 -29.88
CA MET A 42 -5.89 17.37 -31.19
C MET A 42 -7.40 17.40 -31.47
N ASP A 43 -8.07 16.27 -31.30
CA ASP A 43 -9.51 16.12 -31.57
C ASP A 43 -10.37 17.00 -30.65
N LEU A 44 -9.89 17.24 -29.43
CA LEU A 44 -10.51 18.14 -28.46
C LEU A 44 -10.13 19.62 -28.67
N GLY A 45 -9.32 19.94 -29.69
CA GLY A 45 -8.90 21.32 -30.00
C GLY A 45 -7.99 21.94 -28.92
N LEU A 46 -7.28 21.12 -28.15
CA LEU A 46 -6.45 21.59 -27.03
C LEU A 46 -5.05 22.05 -27.47
N LEU A 47 -4.60 21.65 -28.67
CA LEU A 47 -3.25 21.94 -29.19
C LEU A 47 -3.14 23.30 -29.90
N THR A 48 -4.24 23.87 -30.40
CA THR A 48 -4.25 25.10 -31.21
C THR A 48 -4.93 26.25 -30.46
N ARG A 49 -4.26 26.76 -29.42
CA ARG A 49 -4.80 27.87 -28.60
C ARG A 49 -4.14 29.22 -28.90
N PRO A 50 -4.90 30.32 -28.94
CA PRO A 50 -4.34 31.66 -29.06
C PRO A 50 -3.32 31.92 -27.94
N GLY A 51 -2.09 32.33 -28.30
CA GLY A 51 -1.02 32.63 -27.33
C GLY A 51 0.06 31.56 -27.18
N GLY A 52 0.06 30.48 -27.97
CA GLY A 52 1.19 29.55 -28.06
C GLY A 52 1.40 28.68 -26.82
N GLN A 53 0.34 28.38 -26.09
CA GLN A 53 0.42 27.63 -24.84
C GLN A 53 0.66 26.13 -25.09
N GLU A 54 1.77 25.62 -24.55
CA GLU A 54 2.14 24.20 -24.67
C GLU A 54 1.17 23.29 -23.89
N MET A 55 0.88 22.12 -24.47
CA MET A 55 0.02 21.08 -23.90
C MET A 55 0.86 19.82 -23.68
N ILE A 56 0.94 19.36 -22.44
CA ILE A 56 1.73 18.17 -22.10
C ILE A 56 0.87 16.92 -22.22
N CYS A 57 1.18 16.07 -23.18
CA CYS A 57 0.42 14.86 -23.47
C CYS A 57 1.22 13.60 -23.12
N LYS A 58 0.61 12.67 -22.38
CA LYS A 58 1.22 11.38 -22.02
C LYS A 58 0.24 10.24 -22.25
N THR A 59 0.68 9.19 -22.93
CA THR A 59 -0.08 7.94 -23.04
C THR A 59 0.50 6.93 -22.07
N VAL A 60 -0.35 6.25 -21.31
CA VAL A 60 0.05 5.13 -20.44
C VAL A 60 -0.75 3.88 -20.82
N ASP A 61 -0.04 2.76 -20.91
CA ASP A 61 -0.63 1.44 -21.13
C ASP A 61 -0.18 0.50 -20.01
N CYS A 62 -1.13 0.15 -19.17
CA CYS A 62 -1.05 -0.90 -18.17
C CYS A 62 -2.32 -1.77 -18.25
N GLY A 63 -2.92 -1.93 -19.43
CA GLY A 63 -4.22 -2.58 -19.61
C GLY A 63 -5.32 -1.92 -18.76
N GLY A 64 -6.23 -2.70 -18.18
CA GLY A 64 -7.29 -2.18 -17.30
C GLY A 64 -6.82 -1.44 -16.04
N ALA A 65 -5.52 -1.45 -15.73
CA ALA A 65 -4.93 -0.62 -14.68
C ALA A 65 -4.59 0.81 -15.14
N SER A 66 -4.56 1.07 -16.46
CA SER A 66 -4.22 2.37 -17.06
C SER A 66 -4.93 3.55 -16.41
N PRO A 67 -6.24 3.52 -16.09
CA PRO A 67 -6.92 4.64 -15.42
C PRO A 67 -6.30 5.09 -14.10
N VAL A 68 -5.94 4.13 -13.24
CA VAL A 68 -5.35 4.44 -11.92
C VAL A 68 -3.89 4.88 -12.06
N VAL A 69 -3.16 4.29 -13.01
CA VAL A 69 -1.79 4.74 -13.34
C VAL A 69 -1.82 6.15 -13.93
N ALA A 70 -2.82 6.47 -14.76
CA ALA A 70 -2.99 7.78 -15.35
C ALA A 70 -3.26 8.87 -14.30
N LEU A 71 -3.97 8.55 -13.20
CA LEU A 71 -4.06 9.46 -12.05
C LEU A 71 -2.67 9.78 -11.45
N ARG A 72 -1.80 8.76 -11.28
CA ARG A 72 -0.43 8.97 -10.78
C ARG A 72 0.34 9.87 -11.73
N GLU A 73 0.26 9.60 -13.02
CA GLU A 73 0.92 10.37 -14.06
C GLU A 73 0.45 11.82 -14.06
N ALA A 74 -0.86 12.05 -13.96
CA ALA A 74 -1.40 13.41 -13.83
C ALA A 74 -0.87 14.11 -12.57
N CYS A 75 -0.83 13.43 -11.42
CA CYS A 75 -0.22 13.98 -10.21
C CYS A 75 1.28 14.27 -10.37
N GLN A 76 2.00 13.48 -11.18
CA GLN A 76 3.42 13.72 -11.46
C GLN A 76 3.60 14.95 -12.35
N LEU A 77 2.85 15.05 -13.44
CA LEU A 77 2.87 16.22 -14.34
C LEU A 77 2.51 17.51 -13.60
N LEU A 78 1.48 17.50 -12.75
CA LEU A 78 1.12 18.68 -11.94
C LEU A 78 2.29 19.20 -11.08
N ARG A 79 3.12 18.29 -10.54
CA ARG A 79 4.25 18.66 -9.68
C ARG A 79 5.51 19.04 -10.45
N GLU A 80 5.86 18.24 -11.44
CA GLU A 80 7.14 18.38 -12.17
C GLU A 80 7.08 19.51 -13.19
N GLU A 81 5.93 19.68 -13.83
CA GLU A 81 5.71 20.68 -14.88
C GLU A 81 4.96 21.93 -14.35
N ASN A 82 4.72 21.99 -13.03
CA ASN A 82 4.02 23.08 -12.36
C ASN A 82 2.66 23.43 -13.00
N LEU A 83 1.89 22.41 -13.39
CA LEU A 83 0.59 22.57 -14.02
C LEU A 83 -0.52 22.76 -12.98
N GLY A 84 -1.58 23.48 -13.36
CA GLY A 84 -2.77 23.65 -12.52
C GLY A 84 -3.79 22.51 -12.66
N CYS A 85 -4.00 22.01 -13.88
CA CYS A 85 -5.04 21.02 -14.19
C CYS A 85 -4.61 20.12 -15.37
N VAL A 86 -4.78 18.82 -15.18
CA VAL A 86 -4.50 17.75 -16.16
C VAL A 86 -5.75 16.90 -16.32
N ALA A 87 -6.17 16.66 -17.57
CA ALA A 87 -7.28 15.77 -17.88
C ALA A 87 -6.78 14.34 -18.00
N VAL A 88 -7.40 13.41 -17.26
CA VAL A 88 -7.20 11.96 -17.42
C VAL A 88 -8.40 11.41 -18.20
N ILE A 89 -8.15 10.83 -19.36
CA ILE A 89 -9.18 10.45 -20.33
C ILE A 89 -9.07 8.96 -20.64
N GLY A 90 -10.13 8.19 -20.34
CA GLY A 90 -10.29 6.82 -20.80
C GLY A 90 -11.51 6.70 -21.70
N ALA A 91 -11.32 6.17 -22.91
CA ALA A 91 -12.40 6.00 -23.89
C ALA A 91 -12.14 4.80 -24.80
N ASP A 92 -13.17 4.01 -25.08
CA ASP A 92 -13.12 2.96 -26.10
C ASP A 92 -14.53 2.66 -26.66
N ALA A 93 -14.60 2.04 -27.83
CA ALA A 93 -15.85 1.69 -28.53
C ALA A 93 -15.88 0.21 -28.95
N VAL A 94 -15.51 -0.68 -28.02
CA VAL A 94 -15.38 -2.11 -28.32
C VAL A 94 -16.71 -2.82 -28.49
N ALA A 95 -17.86 -2.27 -28.09
CA ALA A 95 -19.17 -2.86 -28.39
C ALA A 95 -19.56 -2.64 -29.86
N SER A 96 -19.26 -1.46 -30.42
CA SER A 96 -19.48 -1.15 -31.84
C SER A 96 -18.59 -1.95 -32.81
N MET A 97 -17.48 -2.53 -32.33
CA MET A 97 -16.61 -3.35 -33.16
C MET A 97 -17.22 -4.73 -33.50
N PRO A 98 -17.05 -5.27 -34.72
CA PRO A 98 -17.39 -6.66 -35.01
C PRO A 98 -16.65 -7.64 -34.08
N THR A 99 -17.37 -8.61 -33.50
CA THR A 99 -16.80 -9.57 -32.52
C THR A 99 -15.55 -10.29 -33.03
N LYS A 100 -15.52 -10.67 -34.31
CA LYS A 100 -14.35 -11.33 -34.91
C LYS A 100 -13.12 -10.44 -34.91
N GLU A 101 -13.29 -9.15 -35.20
CA GLU A 101 -12.20 -8.17 -35.18
C GLU A 101 -11.73 -7.88 -33.76
N PHE A 102 -12.67 -7.77 -32.81
CA PHE A 102 -12.34 -7.61 -31.39
C PHE A 102 -11.48 -8.77 -30.91
N LEU A 103 -11.93 -10.01 -31.13
CA LEU A 103 -11.18 -11.21 -30.74
C LEU A 103 -9.80 -11.28 -31.40
N LYS A 104 -9.68 -10.86 -32.67
CA LYS A 104 -8.40 -10.80 -33.37
C LYS A 104 -7.42 -9.83 -32.71
N ARG A 105 -7.88 -8.63 -32.34
CA ARG A 105 -7.03 -7.60 -31.72
C ARG A 105 -6.58 -7.98 -30.30
N VAL A 106 -7.49 -8.53 -29.50
CA VAL A 106 -7.22 -8.83 -28.08
C VAL A 106 -6.48 -10.13 -27.84
N SER A 107 -6.39 -11.02 -28.85
CA SER A 107 -5.69 -12.32 -28.73
C SER A 107 -4.21 -12.27 -29.13
N GLY A 108 -3.74 -11.16 -29.72
CA GLY A 108 -2.35 -11.00 -30.18
C GLY A 108 -1.89 -12.07 -31.20
N SER A 109 -0.57 -12.28 -31.31
CA SER A 109 0.05 -13.27 -32.22
C SER A 109 -0.09 -14.73 -31.78
N LYS A 110 -0.68 -15.01 -30.61
CA LYS A 110 -0.88 -16.36 -30.05
C LYS A 110 -2.14 -17.04 -30.62
N GLN A 111 -2.40 -16.86 -31.92
CA GLN A 111 -3.61 -17.30 -32.62
C GLN A 111 -3.64 -18.81 -32.93
N GLY A 112 -2.92 -19.63 -32.16
CA GLY A 112 -2.68 -21.04 -32.48
C GLY A 112 -3.91 -21.94 -32.45
N ASN A 113 -4.95 -21.61 -31.68
CA ASN A 113 -6.09 -22.54 -31.43
C ASN A 113 -7.50 -21.93 -31.56
N GLY A 114 -7.66 -20.70 -32.06
CA GLY A 114 -8.99 -20.11 -32.29
C GLY A 114 -9.86 -19.86 -31.05
N GLY A 115 -9.28 -19.92 -29.84
CA GLY A 115 -9.95 -19.72 -28.55
C GLY A 115 -9.85 -18.30 -27.99
N ALA A 116 -10.63 -18.01 -26.94
CA ALA A 116 -10.64 -16.73 -26.25
C ALA A 116 -9.55 -16.70 -25.16
N VAL A 117 -8.35 -16.24 -25.53
CA VAL A 117 -7.11 -16.34 -24.73
C VAL A 117 -7.25 -15.75 -23.31
N ILE A 118 -7.86 -14.57 -23.17
CA ILE A 118 -8.00 -13.90 -21.86
C ILE A 118 -8.97 -14.67 -20.94
N PRO A 119 -10.22 -15.00 -21.37
CA PRO A 119 -11.10 -15.88 -20.60
C PRO A 119 -10.47 -17.22 -20.21
N GLU A 120 -9.71 -17.85 -21.10
CA GLU A 120 -9.00 -19.11 -20.81
C GLU A 120 -8.03 -18.93 -19.65
N LYS A 121 -7.22 -17.86 -19.67
CA LYS A 121 -6.25 -17.59 -18.62
C LYS A 121 -6.89 -17.30 -17.26
N TYR A 122 -7.95 -16.51 -17.21
CA TYR A 122 -8.72 -16.34 -15.96
C TYR A 122 -9.43 -17.64 -15.54
N GLY A 123 -9.81 -18.51 -16.49
CA GLY A 123 -10.33 -19.85 -16.20
C GLY A 123 -9.30 -20.77 -15.53
N GLU A 124 -8.02 -20.64 -15.87
CA GLU A 124 -6.93 -21.34 -15.16
C GLU A 124 -6.81 -20.85 -13.72
N PHE A 125 -6.87 -19.53 -13.47
CA PHE A 125 -6.92 -18.99 -12.10
C PHE A 125 -8.16 -19.43 -11.33
N ALA A 126 -9.33 -19.47 -11.99
CA ALA A 126 -10.56 -19.98 -11.37
C ALA A 126 -10.40 -21.45 -10.98
N THR A 127 -9.79 -22.25 -11.84
CA THR A 127 -9.49 -23.66 -11.58
C THR A 127 -8.51 -23.82 -10.40
N TRP A 128 -7.44 -23.03 -10.38
CA TRP A 128 -6.52 -23.00 -9.25
C TRP A 128 -7.23 -22.64 -7.93
N HIS A 129 -8.11 -21.63 -7.95
CA HIS A 129 -8.83 -21.19 -6.75
C HIS A 129 -9.81 -22.26 -6.25
N VAL A 130 -10.52 -22.94 -7.17
CA VAL A 130 -11.37 -24.11 -6.87
C VAL A 130 -10.55 -25.26 -6.25
N GLN A 131 -9.40 -25.59 -6.83
CA GLN A 131 -8.56 -26.69 -6.36
C GLN A 131 -7.88 -26.37 -5.01
N THR A 132 -7.51 -25.11 -4.79
CA THR A 132 -6.76 -24.68 -3.60
C THR A 132 -7.69 -24.41 -2.41
N PHE A 133 -8.84 -23.79 -2.65
CA PHE A 133 -9.72 -23.28 -1.58
C PHE A 133 -11.11 -23.95 -1.57
N GLY A 134 -11.43 -24.79 -2.56
CA GLY A 134 -12.72 -25.46 -2.63
C GLY A 134 -13.88 -24.56 -3.06
N THR A 135 -13.59 -23.42 -3.69
CA THR A 135 -14.58 -22.46 -4.18
C THR A 135 -15.59 -23.13 -5.09
N LYS A 136 -16.86 -22.84 -4.87
CA LYS A 136 -17.95 -23.52 -5.59
C LYS A 136 -18.30 -22.79 -6.87
N ARG A 137 -18.82 -23.55 -7.84
CA ARG A 137 -19.26 -23.01 -9.12
C ARG A 137 -20.38 -21.96 -8.95
N ASP A 138 -21.31 -22.18 -8.03
CA ASP A 138 -22.40 -21.25 -7.78
C ASP A 138 -21.93 -19.96 -7.07
N GLU A 139 -20.84 -20.03 -6.31
CA GLU A 139 -20.21 -18.85 -5.70
C GLU A 139 -19.55 -17.95 -6.77
N LEU A 140 -18.85 -18.54 -7.75
CA LEU A 140 -18.32 -17.80 -8.91
C LEU A 140 -19.46 -17.13 -9.71
N ALA A 141 -20.53 -17.88 -9.99
CA ALA A 141 -21.69 -17.36 -10.72
C ALA A 141 -22.40 -16.22 -9.96
N SER A 142 -22.37 -16.26 -8.63
CA SER A 142 -22.98 -15.24 -7.78
C SER A 142 -22.29 -13.87 -7.88
N VAL A 143 -21.07 -13.79 -8.42
CA VAL A 143 -20.40 -12.51 -8.67
C VAL A 143 -21.15 -11.72 -9.75
N ALA A 144 -21.51 -12.36 -10.87
CA ALA A 144 -22.26 -11.71 -11.94
C ALA A 144 -23.69 -11.32 -11.47
N GLU A 145 -24.33 -12.15 -10.64
CA GLU A 145 -25.59 -11.80 -9.97
C GLU A 145 -25.41 -10.56 -9.10
N PHE A 146 -24.41 -10.53 -8.22
CA PHE A 146 -24.12 -9.39 -7.36
C PHE A 146 -23.91 -8.09 -8.15
N MET A 147 -23.09 -8.15 -9.20
CA MET A 147 -22.82 -7.00 -10.05
C MET A 147 -24.06 -6.52 -10.81
N SER A 148 -24.93 -7.44 -11.28
CA SER A 148 -26.19 -7.07 -11.92
C SER A 148 -27.17 -6.36 -10.97
N LEU A 149 -27.23 -6.79 -9.70
CA LEU A 149 -28.06 -6.18 -8.67
C LEU A 149 -27.59 -4.76 -8.31
N GLN A 150 -26.27 -4.54 -8.28
CA GLN A 150 -25.70 -3.20 -8.08
C GLN A 150 -25.95 -2.33 -9.33
N ALA A 151 -25.68 -2.85 -10.52
CA ALA A 151 -25.88 -2.16 -11.80
C ALA A 151 -27.34 -1.71 -12.00
N ALA A 152 -28.33 -2.50 -11.61
CA ALA A 152 -29.75 -2.17 -11.76
C ALA A 152 -30.16 -0.85 -11.08
N LYS A 153 -29.38 -0.40 -10.08
CA LYS A 153 -29.58 0.86 -9.35
C LYS A 153 -28.88 2.05 -9.99
N HIS A 154 -28.06 1.83 -11.02
CA HIS A 154 -27.24 2.86 -11.66
C HIS A 154 -27.88 3.34 -12.97
N PRO A 155 -28.09 4.67 -13.16
CA PRO A 155 -28.84 5.20 -14.29
C PRO A 155 -28.15 5.05 -15.65
N ASN A 156 -26.84 4.77 -15.66
CA ASN A 156 -26.05 4.63 -16.89
C ASN A 156 -25.52 3.20 -17.11
N SER A 157 -26.06 2.18 -16.43
CA SER A 157 -25.61 0.80 -16.60
C SER A 157 -26.39 0.04 -17.69
N PHE A 158 -25.81 -1.03 -18.25
CA PHE A 158 -26.52 -1.96 -19.15
C PHE A 158 -27.72 -2.66 -18.50
N SER A 159 -27.75 -2.73 -17.17
CA SER A 159 -28.81 -3.41 -16.43
C SER A 159 -29.88 -2.42 -15.91
N LYS A 160 -29.84 -1.15 -16.36
CA LYS A 160 -30.82 -0.12 -16.04
C LYS A 160 -32.23 -0.61 -16.36
N GLY A 161 -33.15 -0.47 -15.40
CA GLY A 161 -34.55 -0.87 -15.59
C GLY A 161 -34.91 -2.27 -15.10
N GLY A 162 -34.01 -2.96 -14.38
CA GLY A 162 -34.41 -3.98 -13.40
C GLY A 162 -34.13 -5.44 -13.74
N ARG A 163 -33.58 -5.79 -14.91
CA ARG A 163 -33.21 -7.18 -15.19
C ARG A 163 -31.90 -7.53 -14.47
N CYS A 164 -32.01 -8.21 -13.35
CA CYS A 164 -30.88 -8.77 -12.59
C CYS A 164 -30.70 -10.25 -12.96
N LEU A 165 -29.45 -10.70 -13.04
CA LEU A 165 -29.11 -12.10 -13.27
C LEU A 165 -29.23 -12.89 -11.97
N SER A 166 -29.64 -14.15 -12.04
CA SER A 166 -29.48 -15.13 -10.97
C SER A 166 -28.23 -16.00 -11.20
N ALA A 167 -27.60 -16.50 -10.13
CA ALA A 167 -26.50 -17.46 -10.24
C ALA A 167 -26.86 -18.70 -11.10
N SER A 168 -28.12 -19.15 -11.04
CA SER A 168 -28.61 -20.24 -11.89
C SER A 168 -28.61 -19.90 -13.39
N GLU A 169 -29.09 -18.70 -13.76
CA GLU A 169 -29.03 -18.25 -15.16
C GLU A 169 -27.59 -18.14 -15.64
N VAL A 170 -26.71 -17.58 -14.80
CA VAL A 170 -25.28 -17.45 -15.10
C VAL A 170 -24.65 -18.83 -15.35
N MET A 171 -24.91 -19.81 -14.49
CA MET A 171 -24.42 -21.19 -14.66
C MET A 171 -25.01 -21.91 -15.87
N SER A 172 -26.22 -21.54 -16.30
CA SER A 172 -26.85 -22.09 -17.52
C SER A 172 -26.37 -21.44 -18.82
N SER A 173 -25.69 -20.29 -18.74
CA SER A 173 -25.17 -19.60 -19.93
C SER A 173 -24.03 -20.38 -20.60
N PRO A 174 -23.79 -20.19 -21.92
CA PRO A 174 -22.77 -20.94 -22.65
C PRO A 174 -21.40 -20.89 -21.97
N ARG A 175 -20.71 -22.03 -21.93
CA ARG A 175 -19.36 -22.11 -21.38
C ARG A 175 -18.36 -21.40 -22.31
N VAL A 176 -17.46 -20.61 -21.72
CA VAL A 176 -16.38 -19.91 -22.45
C VAL A 176 -15.02 -20.52 -22.13
N ALA A 177 -14.75 -20.83 -20.85
CA ALA A 177 -13.52 -21.48 -20.40
C ALA A 177 -13.80 -22.46 -19.26
N GLN A 178 -12.77 -23.12 -18.71
CA GLN A 178 -12.92 -23.90 -17.48
C GLN A 178 -13.35 -22.99 -16.33
N ASN A 179 -14.43 -23.36 -15.63
CA ASN A 179 -15.03 -22.59 -14.54
C ASN A 179 -15.51 -21.17 -14.90
N THR A 180 -15.73 -20.87 -16.19
CA THR A 180 -16.19 -19.56 -16.67
C THR A 180 -17.23 -19.70 -17.79
N ASN A 181 -18.39 -19.10 -17.61
CA ASN A 181 -19.47 -19.00 -18.60
C ASN A 181 -19.61 -17.59 -19.17
N LEU A 182 -20.44 -17.45 -20.20
CA LEU A 182 -20.61 -16.22 -20.96
C LEU A 182 -21.04 -15.03 -20.09
N PHE A 183 -21.98 -15.24 -19.16
CA PHE A 183 -22.44 -14.17 -18.26
C PHE A 183 -21.45 -13.83 -17.14
N GLU A 184 -20.31 -14.50 -17.07
CA GLU A 184 -19.20 -14.19 -16.18
C GLU A 184 -18.06 -13.45 -16.90
N CYS A 185 -18.25 -13.13 -18.17
CA CYS A 185 -17.33 -12.30 -18.93
C CYS A 185 -17.76 -10.82 -18.82
N ALA A 186 -16.80 -9.91 -18.67
CA ALA A 186 -17.03 -8.48 -18.75
C ALA A 186 -17.86 -8.11 -19.99
N LYS A 187 -18.87 -7.24 -19.82
CA LYS A 187 -19.75 -6.83 -20.91
C LYS A 187 -19.04 -5.82 -21.80
N ARG A 188 -18.76 -6.18 -23.06
CA ARG A 188 -18.25 -5.21 -24.05
C ARG A 188 -19.14 -3.99 -24.10
N ALA A 189 -18.52 -2.80 -24.06
CA ALA A 189 -19.23 -1.53 -24.02
C ALA A 189 -18.51 -0.48 -24.86
N ASP A 190 -19.27 0.50 -25.33
CA ASP A 190 -18.73 1.78 -25.77
C ASP A 190 -18.90 2.76 -24.63
N GLY A 191 -17.87 3.56 -24.36
CA GLY A 191 -17.95 4.53 -23.28
C GLY A 191 -16.66 5.29 -23.07
N ALA A 192 -16.81 6.46 -22.45
CA ALA A 192 -15.72 7.31 -22.05
C ALA A 192 -15.99 7.93 -20.68
N ALA A 193 -14.93 8.14 -19.92
CA ALA A 193 -14.95 8.93 -18.70
C ALA A 193 -13.71 9.81 -18.63
N VAL A 194 -13.88 10.98 -18.03
CA VAL A 194 -12.83 11.97 -17.84
C VAL A 194 -12.85 12.45 -16.41
N VAL A 195 -11.68 12.56 -15.79
CA VAL A 195 -11.52 13.27 -14.52
C VAL A 195 -10.47 14.36 -14.67
N LEU A 196 -10.72 15.52 -14.05
CA LEU A 196 -9.78 16.63 -14.03
C LEU A 196 -8.98 16.57 -12.73
N VAL A 197 -7.70 16.26 -12.84
CA VAL A 197 -6.78 16.21 -11.70
C VAL A 197 -6.12 17.58 -11.59
N CYS A 198 -6.28 18.24 -10.45
CA CYS A 198 -5.78 19.59 -10.22
C CYS A 198 -4.77 19.63 -9.07
N SER A 199 -3.85 20.60 -9.08
CA SER A 199 -3.00 20.88 -7.93
C SER A 199 -3.80 21.51 -6.79
N ASN A 200 -3.34 21.34 -5.55
CA ASN A 200 -4.01 21.90 -4.38
C ASN A 200 -4.08 23.43 -4.46
N GLU A 201 -3.00 24.05 -4.96
CA GLU A 201 -2.89 25.49 -5.17
C GLU A 201 -3.94 25.97 -6.17
N PHE A 202 -4.11 25.27 -7.29
CA PHE A 202 -5.11 25.60 -8.31
C PHE A 202 -6.54 25.48 -7.79
N VAL A 203 -6.83 24.40 -7.05
CA VAL A 203 -8.12 24.17 -6.41
C VAL A 203 -8.44 25.29 -5.40
N ALA A 204 -7.46 25.67 -4.56
CA ALA A 204 -7.63 26.71 -3.56
C ALA A 204 -7.85 28.10 -4.19
N GLN A 205 -7.02 28.48 -5.18
CA GLN A 205 -7.12 29.76 -5.88
C GLN A 205 -8.47 29.96 -6.59
N ARG A 206 -9.09 28.87 -7.04
CA ARG A 206 -10.40 28.88 -7.72
C ARG A 206 -11.59 28.56 -6.83
N GLY A 207 -11.38 28.34 -5.53
CA GLY A 207 -12.46 28.03 -4.59
C GLY A 207 -13.15 26.68 -4.82
N LEU A 208 -12.46 25.71 -5.44
CA LEU A 208 -13.03 24.43 -5.86
C LEU A 208 -12.96 23.32 -4.79
N LEU A 209 -12.49 23.64 -3.57
CA LEU A 209 -12.31 22.65 -2.49
C LEU A 209 -13.57 21.85 -2.18
N HIS A 210 -14.74 22.49 -2.17
CA HIS A 210 -16.04 21.90 -1.82
C HIS A 210 -16.52 20.82 -2.81
N MET A 211 -15.92 20.76 -4.00
CA MET A 211 -16.23 19.79 -5.05
C MET A 211 -15.00 18.99 -5.48
N SER A 212 -13.93 19.02 -4.67
CA SER A 212 -12.69 18.30 -4.94
C SER A 212 -12.51 17.15 -3.97
N VAL A 213 -12.01 16.02 -4.47
CA VAL A 213 -11.64 14.86 -3.66
C VAL A 213 -10.12 14.68 -3.72
N PRO A 214 -9.42 14.69 -2.58
CA PRO A 214 -7.97 14.49 -2.59
C PRO A 214 -7.58 13.07 -3.01
N ILE A 215 -6.48 12.98 -3.75
CA ILE A 215 -5.78 11.72 -4.05
C ILE A 215 -4.72 11.53 -2.96
N LEU A 216 -4.97 10.64 -2.00
CA LEU A 216 -4.11 10.47 -0.82
C LEU A 216 -2.92 9.55 -1.08
N GLY A 217 -3.06 8.58 -1.99
CA GLY A 217 -1.97 7.66 -2.29
C GLY A 217 -2.29 6.74 -3.45
N ILE A 218 -1.30 6.53 -4.32
CA ILE A 218 -1.38 5.56 -5.42
C ILE A 218 -0.21 4.58 -5.31
N GLY A 219 -0.52 3.29 -5.40
CA GLY A 219 0.45 2.21 -5.39
C GLY A 219 0.19 1.25 -6.54
N GLU A 220 1.27 0.72 -7.12
CA GLU A 220 1.21 -0.24 -8.21
C GLU A 220 2.05 -1.46 -7.89
N ALA A 221 1.79 -2.58 -8.55
CA ALA A 221 2.65 -3.74 -8.58
C ALA A 221 2.36 -4.58 -9.83
N SER A 222 3.38 -5.26 -10.35
CA SER A 222 3.28 -5.99 -11.63
C SER A 222 3.70 -7.45 -11.46
N GLY A 223 3.16 -8.29 -12.34
CA GLY A 223 3.46 -9.70 -12.50
C GLY A 223 3.63 -10.07 -13.97
N ALA A 224 3.60 -11.36 -14.28
CA ALA A 224 3.69 -11.84 -15.65
C ALA A 224 2.45 -11.42 -16.47
N LEU A 225 2.64 -11.13 -17.76
CA LEU A 225 1.53 -10.80 -18.66
C LEU A 225 0.55 -11.98 -18.82
N MET A 226 1.09 -13.19 -18.90
CA MET A 226 0.38 -14.45 -19.04
C MET A 226 1.11 -15.52 -18.23
N PRO A 227 0.84 -15.68 -16.93
CA PRO A 227 1.46 -16.74 -16.13
C PRO A 227 1.02 -18.13 -16.61
N GLU A 228 1.89 -19.12 -16.46
CA GLU A 228 1.68 -20.50 -16.93
C GLU A 228 2.09 -21.51 -15.85
N GLY A 229 1.41 -22.66 -15.82
CA GLY A 229 1.75 -23.79 -14.96
C GLY A 229 1.79 -23.43 -13.47
N GLU A 230 2.90 -23.79 -12.81
CA GLU A 230 3.10 -23.59 -11.37
C GLU A 230 3.11 -22.12 -10.92
N TYR A 231 3.26 -21.18 -11.86
CA TYR A 231 3.20 -19.75 -11.57
C TYR A 231 1.77 -19.23 -11.38
N ILE A 232 0.73 -20.05 -11.59
CA ILE A 232 -0.66 -19.65 -11.37
C ILE A 232 -0.98 -19.85 -9.89
N GLY A 233 -1.11 -18.73 -9.17
CA GLY A 233 -1.60 -18.71 -7.81
C GLY A 233 -1.53 -17.32 -7.16
N SER A 234 -1.71 -17.26 -5.84
CA SER A 234 -1.78 -15.98 -5.10
C SER A 234 -0.60 -15.04 -5.35
N HIS A 235 0.60 -15.59 -5.58
CA HIS A 235 1.82 -14.82 -5.81
C HIS A 235 1.83 -14.11 -7.17
N ALA A 236 1.09 -14.61 -8.16
CA ALA A 236 0.93 -13.99 -9.47
C ALA A 236 -0.12 -12.88 -9.50
N ILE A 237 -0.76 -12.59 -8.37
CA ILE A 237 -1.79 -11.58 -8.24
C ILE A 237 -1.29 -10.51 -7.26
N PRO A 238 -0.60 -9.46 -7.72
CA PRO A 238 0.20 -8.58 -6.85
C PRO A 238 -0.59 -7.43 -6.20
N ILE A 239 -1.93 -7.47 -6.20
CA ILE A 239 -2.79 -6.39 -5.69
C ILE A 239 -2.52 -6.03 -4.23
N HIS A 240 -2.20 -6.99 -3.36
CA HIS A 240 -1.87 -6.73 -1.96
C HIS A 240 -0.64 -5.79 -1.82
N LEU A 241 0.31 -5.85 -2.76
CA LEU A 241 1.47 -4.95 -2.80
C LEU A 241 1.06 -3.54 -3.24
N ALA A 242 0.24 -3.44 -4.28
CA ALA A 242 -0.30 -2.17 -4.78
C ALA A 242 -1.13 -1.46 -3.70
N ALA A 243 -2.07 -2.18 -3.07
CA ALA A 243 -2.90 -1.68 -1.97
C ALA A 243 -2.05 -1.24 -0.78
N ARG A 244 -1.07 -2.03 -0.35
CA ARG A 244 -0.17 -1.66 0.76
C ARG A 244 0.64 -0.41 0.45
N ARG A 245 1.10 -0.23 -0.79
CA ARG A 245 1.82 0.98 -1.22
C ARG A 245 0.89 2.20 -1.22
N ALA A 246 -0.33 2.07 -1.73
CA ALA A 246 -1.33 3.13 -1.76
C ALA A 246 -1.76 3.56 -0.35
N MET A 247 -2.14 2.60 0.49
CA MET A 247 -2.53 2.81 1.89
C MET A 247 -1.40 3.47 2.71
N ARG A 248 -0.15 3.03 2.50
CA ARG A 248 1.01 3.64 3.17
C ARG A 248 1.15 5.12 2.81
N LYS A 249 1.06 5.48 1.52
CA LYS A 249 1.11 6.88 1.07
C LYS A 249 -0.06 7.70 1.63
N ALA A 250 -1.23 7.08 1.73
CA ALA A 250 -2.44 7.69 2.26
C ALA A 250 -2.53 7.74 3.80
N ASN A 251 -1.51 7.24 4.52
CA ASN A 251 -1.53 7.05 5.97
C ASN A 251 -2.79 6.29 6.45
N VAL A 252 -3.18 5.26 5.70
CA VAL A 252 -4.24 4.29 6.03
C VAL A 252 -3.58 3.06 6.64
N ARG A 253 -3.95 2.73 7.86
CA ARG A 253 -3.37 1.65 8.66
C ARG A 253 -4.17 0.36 8.66
N SER A 254 -5.40 0.38 8.20
CA SER A 254 -6.24 -0.82 8.14
C SER A 254 -7.38 -0.61 7.16
N ILE A 255 -7.94 -1.71 6.67
CA ILE A 255 -8.95 -1.67 5.60
C ILE A 255 -10.29 -1.08 6.08
N ASP A 256 -10.60 -1.18 7.37
CA ASP A 256 -11.78 -0.61 8.03
C ASP A 256 -11.79 0.93 8.05
N GLN A 257 -10.65 1.58 7.78
CA GLN A 257 -10.59 3.03 7.60
C GLN A 257 -11.06 3.50 6.23
N LEU A 258 -11.44 2.56 5.34
CA LEU A 258 -11.97 2.83 4.01
C LEU A 258 -13.47 2.51 4.00
N GLY A 259 -14.28 3.47 3.57
CA GLY A 259 -15.74 3.37 3.59
C GLY A 259 -16.33 2.73 2.33
N TRP A 260 -15.59 2.73 1.22
CA TRP A 260 -16.05 2.22 -0.08
C TRP A 260 -14.91 1.60 -0.90
N PHE A 261 -15.24 0.56 -1.68
CA PHE A 261 -14.27 -0.21 -2.45
C PHE A 261 -14.73 -0.40 -3.90
N GLY A 262 -13.87 0.01 -4.82
CA GLY A 262 -14.00 -0.21 -6.25
C GLY A 262 -12.97 -1.24 -6.69
N LEU A 263 -13.39 -2.48 -6.91
CA LEU A 263 -12.52 -3.60 -7.26
C LEU A 263 -12.74 -4.02 -8.71
N TYR A 264 -11.67 -4.39 -9.40
CA TYR A 264 -11.73 -4.78 -10.80
C TYR A 264 -12.31 -6.19 -10.94
N ASP A 265 -13.34 -6.34 -11.77
CA ASP A 265 -14.17 -7.55 -11.84
C ASP A 265 -14.33 -8.09 -13.26
N CYS A 266 -13.31 -8.02 -14.11
CA CYS A 266 -13.40 -8.52 -15.50
C CYS A 266 -13.88 -9.99 -15.61
N PHE A 267 -13.60 -10.80 -14.58
CA PHE A 267 -14.13 -12.15 -14.36
C PHE A 267 -14.37 -12.38 -12.86
N PRO A 268 -15.24 -13.33 -12.45
CA PRO A 268 -15.50 -13.65 -11.05
C PRO A 268 -14.26 -13.92 -10.21
N VAL A 269 -13.30 -14.68 -10.76
CA VAL A 269 -12.06 -15.00 -10.02
C VAL A 269 -11.22 -13.75 -9.74
N ALA A 270 -11.24 -12.76 -10.65
CA ALA A 270 -10.55 -11.49 -10.45
C ALA A 270 -11.12 -10.72 -9.27
N PHE A 271 -12.45 -10.67 -9.19
CA PHE A 271 -13.15 -9.99 -8.10
C PHE A 271 -12.91 -10.67 -6.75
N ILE A 272 -13.12 -11.99 -6.65
CA ILE A 272 -12.95 -12.70 -5.37
C ILE A 272 -11.49 -12.69 -4.91
N SER A 273 -10.53 -12.82 -5.83
CA SER A 273 -9.11 -12.73 -5.48
C SER A 273 -8.75 -11.33 -4.99
N SER A 274 -9.34 -10.28 -5.56
CA SER A 274 -9.14 -8.90 -5.11
C SER A 274 -9.75 -8.64 -3.73
N LEU A 275 -10.96 -9.15 -3.46
CA LEU A 275 -11.60 -9.09 -2.13
C LEU A 275 -10.69 -9.71 -1.05
N GLU A 276 -10.17 -10.90 -1.33
CA GLU A 276 -9.32 -11.65 -0.42
C GLU A 276 -7.99 -10.93 -0.16
N GLN A 277 -7.34 -10.45 -1.21
CA GLN A 277 -6.01 -9.86 -1.11
C GLN A 277 -5.96 -8.43 -0.59
N VAL A 278 -7.02 -7.67 -0.81
CA VAL A 278 -7.18 -6.35 -0.17
C VAL A 278 -7.55 -6.50 1.31
N GLY A 279 -8.03 -7.68 1.72
CA GLY A 279 -8.33 -8.02 3.11
C GLY A 279 -9.77 -7.74 3.52
N LEU A 280 -10.71 -7.69 2.58
CA LEU A 280 -12.15 -7.58 2.87
C LEU A 280 -12.75 -8.92 3.36
N CYS A 281 -12.09 -10.02 3.06
CA CYS A 281 -12.39 -11.35 3.61
C CYS A 281 -11.11 -12.20 3.68
N PRO A 282 -11.09 -13.29 4.47
CA PRO A 282 -9.97 -14.24 4.47
C PRO A 282 -9.74 -14.89 3.10
N HIS A 283 -8.50 -15.31 2.81
CA HIS A 283 -8.19 -16.06 1.60
C HIS A 283 -9.06 -17.31 1.43
N GLY A 284 -9.54 -17.54 0.21
CA GLY A 284 -10.49 -18.60 -0.12
C GLY A 284 -11.94 -18.31 0.25
N ALA A 285 -12.22 -17.23 1.00
CA ALA A 285 -13.58 -16.91 1.45
C ALA A 285 -14.34 -15.96 0.50
N GLY A 286 -13.74 -15.53 -0.61
CA GLY A 286 -14.34 -14.53 -1.51
C GLY A 286 -15.64 -15.01 -2.14
N GLY A 287 -15.75 -16.29 -2.50
CA GLY A 287 -17.00 -16.88 -2.99
C GLY A 287 -18.16 -16.81 -1.97
N ALA A 288 -17.89 -17.24 -0.74
CA ALA A 288 -18.86 -17.16 0.35
C ALA A 288 -19.24 -15.71 0.70
N TRP A 289 -18.27 -14.79 0.68
CA TRP A 289 -18.51 -13.36 0.89
C TRP A 289 -19.52 -12.81 -0.13
N VAL A 290 -19.38 -13.19 -1.41
CA VAL A 290 -20.28 -12.75 -2.48
C VAL A 290 -21.70 -13.27 -2.27
N LYS A 291 -21.88 -14.54 -1.88
CA LYS A 291 -23.21 -15.09 -1.56
C LYS A 291 -23.92 -14.29 -0.47
N GLN A 292 -23.18 -13.90 0.56
CA GLN A 292 -23.70 -13.06 1.64
C GLN A 292 -24.02 -11.64 1.15
N ALA A 293 -23.19 -11.07 0.28
CA ALA A 293 -23.45 -9.78 -0.34
C ALA A 293 -24.72 -9.78 -1.20
N VAL A 294 -24.93 -10.81 -2.04
CA VAL A 294 -26.16 -11.00 -2.81
C VAL A 294 -27.39 -11.02 -1.91
N LYS A 295 -27.34 -11.82 -0.83
CA LYS A 295 -28.44 -11.90 0.15
C LYS A 295 -28.74 -10.53 0.75
N ARG A 296 -27.71 -9.80 1.19
CA ARG A 296 -27.86 -8.44 1.76
C ARG A 296 -28.52 -7.49 0.76
N VAL A 297 -28.07 -7.48 -0.49
CA VAL A 297 -28.64 -6.59 -1.52
C VAL A 297 -30.11 -6.93 -1.79
N LYS A 298 -30.47 -8.21 -1.86
CA LYS A 298 -31.87 -8.65 -2.03
C LYS A 298 -32.76 -8.30 -0.83
N GLU A 299 -32.20 -8.21 0.36
CA GLU A 299 -32.87 -7.70 1.58
C GLU A 299 -32.96 -6.16 1.62
N GLY A 300 -32.56 -5.46 0.55
CA GLY A 300 -32.57 -3.99 0.50
C GLY A 300 -31.40 -3.32 1.22
N LYS A 301 -30.40 -4.08 1.70
CA LYS A 301 -29.22 -3.52 2.36
C LYS A 301 -28.18 -3.09 1.34
N LYS A 302 -27.51 -1.97 1.63
CA LYS A 302 -26.38 -1.50 0.81
C LYS A 302 -25.11 -2.32 1.11
N VAL A 303 -24.32 -2.52 0.05
CA VAL A 303 -22.98 -3.12 0.12
C VAL A 303 -22.03 -2.13 -0.52
N ASN A 304 -20.96 -1.79 0.19
CA ASN A 304 -20.02 -0.72 -0.15
C ASN A 304 -18.93 -1.15 -1.14
N VAL A 305 -19.27 -2.07 -2.04
CA VAL A 305 -18.36 -2.60 -3.06
C VAL A 305 -19.04 -2.50 -4.43
N ASN A 306 -18.37 -1.90 -5.40
CA ASN A 306 -18.81 -1.77 -6.79
C ASN A 306 -20.28 -1.35 -6.93
N THR A 307 -20.69 -0.28 -6.23
CA THR A 307 -22.08 0.20 -6.22
C THR A 307 -22.63 0.60 -7.60
N HIS A 308 -21.75 0.90 -8.56
CA HIS A 308 -22.10 1.16 -9.96
C HIS A 308 -22.35 -0.12 -10.77
N GLY A 309 -21.94 -1.30 -10.28
CA GLY A 309 -22.13 -2.60 -10.93
C GLY A 309 -20.91 -3.19 -11.62
N GLY A 310 -19.73 -2.56 -11.53
CA GLY A 310 -18.48 -3.11 -12.07
C GLY A 310 -18.50 -3.36 -13.57
N LEU A 311 -17.51 -4.10 -14.05
CA LEU A 311 -17.35 -4.48 -15.45
C LEU A 311 -18.40 -5.52 -15.88
N LEU A 312 -18.81 -6.41 -14.98
CA LEU A 312 -19.79 -7.46 -15.28
C LEU A 312 -21.21 -6.91 -15.39
N GLY A 313 -21.55 -5.90 -14.58
CA GLY A 313 -22.88 -5.32 -14.52
C GLY A 313 -23.04 -4.09 -15.40
N ALA A 314 -22.09 -3.14 -15.31
CA ALA A 314 -22.20 -1.79 -15.86
C ALA A 314 -21.57 -1.61 -17.25
N GLY A 315 -20.60 -2.44 -17.62
CA GLY A 315 -19.94 -2.41 -18.94
C GLY A 315 -18.43 -2.18 -18.87
N ALA A 316 -17.73 -2.65 -19.89
CA ALA A 316 -16.29 -2.65 -19.97
C ALA A 316 -15.75 -2.18 -21.35
N PRO A 317 -15.51 -0.88 -21.54
CA PRO A 317 -14.80 -0.32 -22.70
C PRO A 317 -13.29 -0.57 -22.57
N TRP A 318 -12.89 -1.83 -22.77
CA TRP A 318 -11.49 -2.30 -22.76
C TRP A 318 -10.65 -1.82 -21.56
N GLU A 319 -9.78 -0.82 -21.70
CA GLU A 319 -8.91 -0.28 -20.64
C GLU A 319 -9.57 0.81 -19.78
N ALA A 320 -10.58 1.50 -20.31
CA ALA A 320 -11.25 2.58 -19.61
C ALA A 320 -12.18 2.20 -18.42
N PRO A 321 -12.61 0.94 -18.14
CA PRO A 321 -13.65 0.70 -17.13
C PRO A 321 -13.29 1.15 -15.71
N ALA A 322 -12.01 1.11 -15.32
CA ALA A 322 -11.59 1.61 -14.00
C ALA A 322 -11.79 3.13 -13.85
N MET A 323 -11.94 3.89 -14.95
CA MET A 323 -12.40 5.30 -14.89
C MET A 323 -13.80 5.42 -14.29
N PHE A 324 -14.72 4.49 -14.60
CA PHE A 324 -16.06 4.51 -14.02
C PHE A 324 -16.04 4.22 -12.52
N THR A 325 -15.13 3.37 -12.08
CA THR A 325 -14.88 3.12 -10.66
C THR A 325 -14.32 4.35 -9.96
N ILE A 326 -13.42 5.12 -10.60
CA ILE A 326 -12.91 6.40 -10.10
C ILE A 326 -14.05 7.42 -9.96
N VAL A 327 -14.91 7.54 -10.98
CA VAL A 327 -16.06 8.46 -10.98
C VAL A 327 -17.07 8.09 -9.88
N GLU A 328 -17.42 6.81 -9.73
CA GLU A 328 -18.31 6.37 -8.66
C GLU A 328 -17.68 6.62 -7.28
N ALA A 329 -16.37 6.40 -7.10
CA ALA A 329 -15.69 6.72 -5.84
C ALA A 329 -15.74 8.23 -5.51
N TYR A 330 -15.53 9.07 -6.52
CA TYR A 330 -15.64 10.53 -6.41
C TYR A 330 -17.05 10.95 -6.00
N ASP A 331 -18.08 10.41 -6.65
CA ASP A 331 -19.47 10.70 -6.31
C ASP A 331 -19.88 10.15 -4.95
N GLN A 332 -19.40 8.97 -4.53
CA GLN A 332 -19.63 8.43 -3.20
C GLN A 332 -19.06 9.35 -2.11
N LEU A 333 -17.85 9.88 -2.32
CA LEU A 333 -17.17 10.79 -1.39
C LEU A 333 -17.85 12.16 -1.31
N LEU A 334 -18.48 12.62 -2.39
CA LEU A 334 -19.24 13.87 -2.42
C LEU A 334 -20.74 13.71 -2.09
N GLY A 335 -21.23 12.50 -1.84
CA GLY A 335 -22.63 12.26 -1.52
C GLY A 335 -23.58 12.32 -2.73
N ARG A 336 -23.10 12.10 -3.96
CA ARG A 336 -23.82 12.33 -5.22
C ARG A 336 -24.38 11.06 -5.89
N CYS A 337 -24.24 9.88 -5.28
CA CYS A 337 -24.69 8.62 -5.90
C CYS A 337 -26.20 8.37 -5.82
N GLY A 338 -26.97 9.25 -5.17
CA GLY A 338 -28.40 9.08 -4.96
C GLY A 338 -28.75 8.03 -3.90
N LYS A 339 -30.00 8.03 -3.43
CA LYS A 339 -30.43 7.28 -2.24
C LYS A 339 -30.15 5.76 -2.29
N ASP A 340 -30.24 5.16 -3.47
CA ASP A 340 -30.18 3.70 -3.64
C ASP A 340 -28.74 3.15 -3.71
N ARG A 341 -27.76 4.01 -4.05
CA ARG A 341 -26.34 3.64 -4.19
C ARG A 341 -25.42 4.30 -3.17
N GLN A 342 -25.75 5.50 -2.70
CA GLN A 342 -24.92 6.24 -1.75
C GLN A 342 -24.68 5.45 -0.47
N ILE A 343 -23.43 5.22 -0.11
CA ILE A 343 -23.05 4.64 1.18
C ILE A 343 -22.86 5.79 2.18
N ASP A 344 -23.43 5.64 3.37
CA ASP A 344 -23.38 6.68 4.38
C ASP A 344 -22.01 6.70 5.07
N GLY A 345 -21.50 7.90 5.37
CA GLY A 345 -20.27 8.08 6.15
C GLY A 345 -18.97 7.73 5.42
N VAL A 346 -18.97 7.61 4.09
CA VAL A 346 -17.74 7.37 3.32
C VAL A 346 -16.86 8.61 3.34
N THR A 347 -15.70 8.51 3.97
CA THR A 347 -14.68 9.58 4.01
C THR A 347 -13.44 9.23 3.18
N ARG A 348 -13.26 7.95 2.87
CA ARG A 348 -12.16 7.40 2.06
C ARG A 348 -12.64 6.23 1.22
N ALA A 349 -12.13 6.14 0.00
CA ALA A 349 -12.43 5.09 -0.96
C ALA A 349 -11.15 4.44 -1.49
N LEU A 350 -11.21 3.14 -1.77
CA LEU A 350 -10.20 2.39 -2.50
C LEU A 350 -10.67 2.17 -3.93
N VAL A 351 -9.82 2.43 -4.91
CA VAL A 351 -10.08 2.12 -6.33
C VAL A 351 -8.95 1.27 -6.88
N GLN A 352 -9.29 0.14 -7.50
CA GLN A 352 -8.38 -0.78 -8.17
C GLN A 352 -8.56 -0.72 -9.69
N GLY A 353 -7.45 -0.79 -10.41
CA GLY A 353 -7.42 -1.23 -11.81
C GLY A 353 -6.51 -2.45 -11.95
N ASN A 354 -6.91 -3.41 -12.79
CA ASN A 354 -6.17 -4.62 -13.10
C ASN A 354 -5.95 -4.74 -14.62
N GLY A 355 -4.69 -4.85 -15.03
CA GLY A 355 -4.22 -5.00 -16.40
C GLY A 355 -3.82 -6.43 -16.74
N GLY A 356 -4.19 -6.88 -17.94
CA GLY A 356 -3.87 -8.21 -18.43
C GLY A 356 -4.55 -9.31 -17.61
N THR A 357 -3.76 -10.27 -17.14
CA THR A 357 -4.23 -11.44 -16.37
C THR A 357 -3.63 -11.41 -14.96
N PHE A 358 -3.97 -10.36 -14.20
CA PHE A 358 -3.31 -9.93 -12.95
C PHE A 358 -1.88 -9.43 -13.14
N SER A 359 -1.59 -8.94 -14.34
CA SER A 359 -0.24 -8.57 -14.79
C SER A 359 0.19 -7.21 -14.28
N HIS A 360 -0.75 -6.29 -14.09
CA HIS A 360 -0.49 -5.00 -13.45
C HIS A 360 -1.66 -4.63 -12.56
N GLU A 361 -1.37 -4.36 -11.29
CA GLU A 361 -2.36 -3.94 -10.31
C GLU A 361 -2.03 -2.53 -9.87
N ALA A 362 -3.00 -1.63 -9.96
CA ALA A 362 -2.88 -0.24 -9.53
C ALA A 362 -4.01 0.08 -8.55
N VAL A 363 -3.68 0.67 -7.41
CA VAL A 363 -4.63 1.05 -6.36
C VAL A 363 -4.47 2.52 -6.01
N ALA A 364 -5.58 3.26 -6.00
CA ALA A 364 -5.68 4.62 -5.49
C ALA A 364 -6.51 4.66 -4.20
N ILE A 365 -6.08 5.47 -3.25
CA ILE A 365 -6.87 5.88 -2.09
C ILE A 365 -7.32 7.33 -2.31
N LEU A 366 -8.63 7.54 -2.36
CA LEU A 366 -9.27 8.84 -2.55
C LEU A 366 -10.00 9.25 -1.26
N GLY A 367 -10.07 10.55 -0.97
CA GLY A 367 -10.79 11.09 0.19
C GLY A 367 -9.94 12.01 1.05
N TRP A 368 -10.35 12.25 2.30
CA TRP A 368 -9.70 13.24 3.15
C TRP A 368 -8.77 12.61 4.21
N PRO A 369 -7.73 13.35 4.67
CA PRO A 369 -6.96 12.96 5.85
C PRO A 369 -7.88 12.85 7.08
N THR A 370 -7.89 11.71 7.76
CA THR A 370 -8.50 11.60 9.10
C THR A 370 -7.45 11.99 10.13
N GLU A 371 -7.82 12.79 11.14
CA GLU A 371 -7.00 12.88 12.36
C GLU A 371 -6.78 11.46 12.91
N VAL A 372 -5.54 11.17 13.30
CA VAL A 372 -5.16 9.87 13.84
C VAL A 372 -5.86 9.70 15.19
N SER A 373 -6.99 9.00 15.23
CA SER A 373 -7.68 8.70 16.49
C SER A 373 -6.76 7.91 17.41
N LYS A 374 -6.50 8.44 18.61
CA LYS A 374 -5.83 7.74 19.70
C LYS A 374 -6.55 6.41 19.99
N GLY A 375 -5.81 5.29 19.98
CA GLY A 375 -6.34 3.98 20.38
C GLY A 375 -6.89 3.08 19.27
N ALA A 376 -6.69 3.39 17.99
CA ALA A 376 -7.15 2.53 16.89
C ALA A 376 -6.32 1.22 16.77
N PRO A 377 -6.93 0.07 16.40
CA PRO A 377 -6.19 -1.15 16.11
C PRO A 377 -5.23 -0.94 14.93
N ARG A 378 -3.99 -1.38 15.09
CA ARG A 378 -2.96 -1.32 14.04
C ARG A 378 -3.12 -2.50 13.09
N PHE A 379 -2.66 -2.33 11.84
CA PHE A 379 -2.58 -3.36 10.79
C PHE A 379 -2.59 -4.79 11.36
N PRO A 380 -3.50 -5.67 10.92
CA PRO A 380 -3.34 -7.07 11.24
C PRO A 380 -1.94 -7.50 10.76
N PRO A 381 -1.13 -8.16 11.60
CA PRO A 381 0.05 -8.83 11.09
C PRO A 381 -0.41 -9.71 9.93
N ALA A 382 0.37 -9.73 8.84
CA ALA A 382 0.17 -10.65 7.73
C ALA A 382 -0.26 -12.00 8.31
N ALA A 383 -1.41 -12.52 7.84
CA ALA A 383 -2.09 -13.68 8.40
C ALA A 383 -1.10 -14.60 9.08
N SER A 384 -1.24 -14.76 10.39
CA SER A 384 -0.42 -15.65 11.19
C SER A 384 -0.58 -17.07 10.65
N ARG A 385 0.27 -17.44 9.68
CA ARG A 385 0.91 -18.74 9.76
C ARG A 385 1.53 -18.76 11.15
N GLY A 386 1.18 -19.72 11.98
CA GLY A 386 1.60 -19.84 13.38
C GLY A 386 3.12 -19.98 13.56
N ALA A 387 3.89 -18.99 13.11
CA ALA A 387 5.28 -18.83 13.44
C ALA A 387 5.33 -18.03 14.75
N ASN A 388 5.43 -18.74 15.86
CA ASN A 388 5.79 -18.15 17.14
C ASN A 388 7.14 -17.44 16.96
N PHE A 389 7.16 -16.12 17.12
CA PHE A 389 8.42 -15.38 17.20
C PHE A 389 9.17 -15.90 18.44
N PRO A 390 10.47 -16.24 18.33
CA PRO A 390 11.19 -16.83 19.44
C PRO A 390 11.25 -15.84 20.61
N THR A 391 10.82 -16.27 21.79
CA THR A 391 11.12 -15.54 23.03
C THR A 391 12.60 -15.73 23.34
N THR A 392 13.35 -14.63 23.42
CA THR A 392 14.78 -14.63 23.72
C THR A 392 15.05 -14.02 25.09
N SER A 393 16.27 -14.24 25.61
CA SER A 393 16.73 -13.59 26.85
C SER A 393 16.65 -12.06 26.77
N LEU A 394 16.89 -11.47 25.60
CA LEU A 394 16.75 -10.02 25.38
C LEU A 394 15.29 -9.56 25.48
N SER A 395 14.37 -10.24 24.77
CA SER A 395 12.95 -9.87 24.80
C SER A 395 12.36 -9.94 26.22
N SER A 396 12.77 -10.94 27.00
CA SER A 396 12.37 -11.10 28.41
C SER A 396 12.97 -10.01 29.29
N LEU A 397 14.26 -9.72 29.15
CA LEU A 397 14.98 -8.69 29.91
C LEU A 397 14.37 -7.29 29.71
N LEU A 398 14.05 -6.96 28.46
CA LEU A 398 13.51 -5.65 28.07
C LEU A 398 11.99 -5.55 28.26
N GLY A 399 11.27 -6.67 28.37
CA GLY A 399 9.80 -6.69 28.44
C GLY A 399 9.14 -6.32 27.11
N VAL A 400 9.73 -6.78 25.99
CA VAL A 400 9.24 -6.50 24.62
C VAL A 400 8.83 -7.79 23.92
N ARG A 401 7.93 -7.69 22.93
CA ARG A 401 7.42 -8.86 22.20
C ARG A 401 8.43 -9.38 21.18
N TYR A 402 9.09 -8.47 20.48
CA TYR A 402 10.07 -8.79 19.46
C TYR A 402 11.45 -8.39 19.96
N PRO A 403 12.48 -9.26 19.86
CA PRO A 403 13.86 -8.92 20.24
C PRO A 403 14.52 -8.03 19.18
N ILE A 404 13.84 -6.93 18.84
CA ILE A 404 14.22 -5.95 17.83
C ILE A 404 14.26 -4.59 18.53
N MET A 405 15.42 -3.95 18.44
CA MET A 405 15.66 -2.62 18.97
C MET A 405 15.93 -1.66 17.80
N SER A 406 15.37 -0.45 17.85
CA SER A 406 15.81 0.60 16.92
C SER A 406 17.10 1.24 17.43
N ALA A 407 18.00 1.60 16.52
CA ALA A 407 19.20 2.32 16.89
C ALA A 407 18.91 3.75 17.32
N GLY A 408 19.56 4.21 18.38
CA GLY A 408 19.53 5.59 18.85
C GLY A 408 20.35 6.55 17.98
N MET A 409 19.98 6.68 16.71
CA MET A 409 20.68 7.51 15.74
C MET A 409 20.51 9.00 16.09
N GLY A 410 21.59 9.67 16.49
CA GLY A 410 21.57 11.10 16.84
C GLY A 410 20.99 11.96 15.73
N GLY A 411 20.08 12.87 16.07
CA GLY A 411 19.36 13.72 15.10
C GLY A 411 18.24 13.02 14.33
N VAL A 412 18.29 11.70 14.15
CA VAL A 412 17.34 10.90 13.35
C VAL A 412 16.28 10.22 14.20
N ALA A 413 16.69 9.52 15.26
CA ALA A 413 15.80 8.74 16.11
C ALA A 413 15.23 9.61 17.23
N ARG A 414 14.19 10.40 16.91
CA ARG A 414 13.45 11.25 17.87
C ARG A 414 12.28 10.53 18.53
N ALA A 415 11.53 11.23 19.38
CA ALA A 415 10.41 10.70 20.15
C ALA A 415 9.43 9.89 19.31
N ARG A 416 9.06 10.39 18.13
CA ARG A 416 8.12 9.72 17.22
C ARG A 416 8.61 8.32 16.81
N LEU A 417 9.87 8.19 16.39
CA LEU A 417 10.42 6.88 15.99
C LEU A 417 10.52 5.94 17.19
N ALA A 418 11.04 6.42 18.32
CA ALA A 418 11.17 5.61 19.52
C ALA A 418 9.80 5.10 19.99
N ALA A 419 8.79 5.97 20.07
CA ALA A 419 7.46 5.60 20.51
C ALA A 419 6.81 4.57 19.57
N GLU A 420 6.88 4.77 18.25
CA GLU A 420 6.22 3.87 17.28
C GLU A 420 6.89 2.49 17.22
N VAL A 421 8.21 2.39 17.43
CA VAL A 421 8.92 1.10 17.53
C VAL A 421 8.52 0.34 18.80
N SER A 422 8.49 1.03 19.94
CA SER A 422 7.99 0.45 21.20
C SER A 422 6.55 -0.04 21.06
N GLU A 423 5.74 0.75 20.37
CA GLU A 423 4.36 0.44 20.08
C GLU A 423 4.16 -0.77 19.14
N ALA A 424 5.05 -0.96 18.18
CA ALA A 424 5.10 -2.17 17.33
C ALA A 424 5.52 -3.43 18.10
N GLY A 425 6.02 -3.30 19.33
CA GLY A 425 6.42 -4.40 20.20
C GLY A 425 7.92 -4.70 20.24
N GLY A 426 8.75 -3.86 19.60
CA GLY A 426 10.20 -3.83 19.82
C GLY A 426 10.58 -2.87 20.95
N LEU A 427 11.88 -2.53 21.06
CA LEU A 427 12.35 -1.44 21.93
C LEU A 427 12.78 -0.24 21.08
N GLY A 428 12.01 0.84 21.12
CA GLY A 428 12.42 2.09 20.49
C GLY A 428 13.52 2.79 21.29
N CYS A 429 14.52 3.34 20.62
CA CYS A 429 15.63 4.04 21.24
C CYS A 429 15.77 5.48 20.74
N LEU A 430 15.68 6.45 21.65
CA LEU A 430 15.92 7.87 21.38
C LEU A 430 17.44 8.12 21.23
N GLY A 431 17.85 8.74 20.12
CA GLY A 431 19.23 9.17 19.90
C GLY A 431 19.49 10.54 20.51
N ALA A 432 20.06 10.58 21.72
CA ALA A 432 20.20 11.80 22.52
C ALA A 432 21.56 12.50 22.41
N ALA A 433 22.49 11.97 21.60
CA ALA A 433 23.86 12.51 21.49
C ALA A 433 23.92 14.00 21.14
N SER A 434 22.99 14.51 20.31
CA SER A 434 22.94 15.92 19.91
C SER A 434 21.99 16.78 20.76
N LEU A 435 21.45 16.25 21.87
CA LEU A 435 20.43 16.93 22.67
C LEU A 435 20.97 17.49 23.99
N SER A 436 20.51 18.68 24.36
CA SER A 436 20.64 19.22 25.72
C SER A 436 19.73 18.47 26.70
N VAL A 437 19.98 18.62 28.01
CA VAL A 437 19.13 18.04 29.08
C VAL A 437 17.66 18.45 28.92
N LYS A 438 17.40 19.71 28.58
CA LYS A 438 16.05 20.25 28.36
C LYS A 438 15.36 19.56 27.18
N GLU A 439 16.07 19.32 26.10
CA GLU A 439 15.54 18.64 24.91
C GLU A 439 15.31 17.16 25.17
N ILE A 440 16.22 16.47 25.89
CA ILE A 440 16.01 15.09 26.32
C ILE A 440 14.71 15.00 27.12
N ARG A 441 14.50 15.91 28.08
CA ARG A 441 13.26 15.95 28.87
C ARG A 441 12.02 16.12 27.98
N ALA A 442 12.07 17.04 27.00
CA ALA A 442 10.95 17.27 26.09
C ALA A 442 10.65 16.05 25.21
N GLU A 443 11.67 15.42 24.63
CA GLU A 443 11.52 14.21 23.82
C GLU A 443 10.97 13.04 24.66
N VAL A 444 11.44 12.88 25.90
CA VAL A 444 10.92 11.86 26.84
C VAL A 444 9.45 12.08 27.14
N GLN A 445 9.03 13.33 27.40
CA GLN A 445 7.62 13.64 27.64
C GLN A 445 6.76 13.33 26.41
N GLU A 446 7.28 13.61 25.22
CA GLU A 446 6.58 13.27 23.98
C GLU A 446 6.48 11.74 23.76
N ILE A 447 7.54 10.98 24.04
CA ILE A 447 7.49 9.50 24.02
C ILE A 447 6.40 9.01 24.97
N LYS A 448 6.39 9.49 26.22
CA LYS A 448 5.38 9.10 27.23
C LYS A 448 3.96 9.50 26.85
N ARG A 449 3.79 10.57 26.08
CA ARG A 449 2.49 10.99 25.54
C ARG A 449 1.99 10.03 24.45
N MET A 450 2.92 9.41 23.71
CA MET A 450 2.62 8.54 22.58
C MET A 450 2.53 7.05 22.95
N THR A 451 3.26 6.59 23.97
CA THR A 451 3.31 5.18 24.35
C THR A 451 3.49 5.00 25.85
N SER A 452 2.89 3.93 26.39
CA SER A 452 3.14 3.43 27.74
C SER A 452 4.10 2.23 27.77
N LYS A 453 4.65 1.84 26.61
CA LYS A 453 5.54 0.67 26.48
C LYS A 453 7.00 1.04 26.73
N PRO A 454 7.85 0.05 27.07
CA PRO A 454 9.28 0.29 27.30
C PRO A 454 9.97 1.00 26.14
N PHE A 455 10.83 1.96 26.45
CA PHE A 455 11.70 2.64 25.49
C PHE A 455 13.12 2.77 26.07
N ALA A 456 14.09 3.09 25.21
CA ALA A 456 15.48 3.32 25.58
C ALA A 456 15.97 4.70 25.16
N ILE A 457 17.10 5.13 25.74
CA ILE A 457 17.79 6.36 25.37
C ILE A 457 19.27 6.03 25.13
N ASN A 458 19.83 6.53 24.03
CA ASN A 458 21.22 6.35 23.66
C ASN A 458 22.02 7.65 23.76
N LEU A 459 23.20 7.57 24.40
CA LEU A 459 24.23 8.62 24.41
C LEU A 459 25.59 8.05 23.96
N LEU A 460 26.52 8.96 23.67
CA LEU A 460 27.93 8.62 23.45
C LEU A 460 28.71 8.96 24.72
N ALA A 461 29.66 8.11 25.11
CA ALA A 461 30.47 8.33 26.33
C ALA A 461 31.36 9.58 26.27
N SER A 462 31.61 10.12 25.06
CA SER A 462 32.41 11.32 24.82
C SER A 462 31.61 12.64 24.93
N ASP A 463 30.42 12.62 25.53
CA ASP A 463 29.59 13.82 25.69
C ASP A 463 30.09 14.65 26.88
N ASP A 464 30.42 15.92 26.64
CA ASP A 464 30.96 16.83 27.67
C ASP A 464 30.03 17.03 28.87
N ASN A 465 28.72 16.79 28.69
CA ASN A 465 27.69 16.91 29.74
C ASN A 465 27.12 15.55 30.16
N MET A 466 27.87 14.46 29.96
CA MET A 466 27.44 13.08 30.23
C MET A 466 26.82 12.89 31.63
N GLY A 467 27.43 13.49 32.67
CA GLY A 467 26.92 13.36 34.04
C GLY A 467 25.52 13.93 34.24
N GLU A 468 25.22 15.10 33.66
CA GLU A 468 23.89 15.72 33.76
C GLU A 468 22.84 14.99 32.92
N LYS A 469 23.20 14.63 31.68
CA LYS A 469 22.30 13.89 30.79
C LYS A 469 21.99 12.50 31.35
N ALA A 470 22.97 11.82 31.94
CA ALA A 470 22.78 10.54 32.62
C ALA A 470 21.79 10.65 33.79
N ARG A 471 21.84 11.74 34.57
CA ARG A 471 20.86 11.99 35.65
C ARG A 471 19.44 12.17 35.11
N GLU A 472 19.28 12.94 34.03
CA GLU A 472 17.98 13.11 33.37
C GLU A 472 17.44 11.78 32.85
N ILE A 473 18.29 10.97 32.20
CA ILE A 473 17.91 9.65 31.68
C ILE A 473 17.50 8.70 32.80
N ALA A 474 18.26 8.67 33.90
CA ALA A 474 17.94 7.81 35.04
C ALA A 474 16.56 8.13 35.64
N GLY A 475 16.18 9.42 35.71
CA GLY A 475 14.85 9.87 36.16
C GLY A 475 13.76 9.81 35.08
N SER A 476 14.10 9.48 33.83
CA SER A 476 13.18 9.58 32.69
C SER A 476 12.13 8.45 32.64
N GLY A 477 12.33 7.34 33.37
CA GLY A 477 11.52 6.14 33.23
C GLY A 477 11.83 5.32 31.98
N ALA A 478 12.96 5.56 31.31
CA ALA A 478 13.46 4.69 30.25
C ALA A 478 13.78 3.30 30.82
N LYS A 479 13.46 2.26 30.05
CA LYS A 479 13.76 0.87 30.42
C LYS A 479 15.24 0.55 30.30
N ALA A 480 15.92 1.16 29.32
CA ALA A 480 17.34 0.95 29.10
C ALA A 480 18.06 2.24 28.70
N PHE A 481 19.27 2.39 29.19
CA PHE A 481 20.27 3.34 28.75
C PHE A 481 21.28 2.60 27.88
N VAL A 482 21.55 3.11 26.68
CA VAL A 482 22.56 2.53 25.78
C VAL A 482 23.68 3.51 25.56
N THR A 483 24.92 3.05 25.64
CA THR A 483 26.10 3.90 25.46
C THR A 483 27.01 3.38 24.36
N GLY A 484 27.46 4.31 23.50
CA GLY A 484 28.55 4.10 22.56
C GLY A 484 29.90 4.56 23.15
N LEU A 485 31.00 4.00 22.63
CA LEU A 485 32.38 4.34 23.03
C LEU A 485 32.79 3.95 24.47
N GLY A 486 32.01 3.08 25.12
CA GLY A 486 32.32 2.50 26.43
C GLY A 486 31.39 2.97 27.54
N VAL A 487 31.65 2.48 28.76
CA VAL A 487 30.92 2.85 29.98
C VAL A 487 31.82 2.70 31.21
N ALA A 488 31.74 3.65 32.14
CA ALA A 488 32.39 3.54 33.45
C ALA A 488 31.47 2.81 34.45
N LYS A 489 32.06 2.05 35.37
CA LYS A 489 31.31 1.29 36.39
C LYS A 489 30.36 2.18 37.20
N ASP A 490 30.82 3.36 37.61
CA ASP A 490 29.99 4.27 38.41
C ASP A 490 28.71 4.72 37.69
N ALA A 491 28.78 4.87 36.35
CA ALA A 491 27.61 5.20 35.54
C ALA A 491 26.63 4.02 35.45
N VAL A 492 27.15 2.78 35.37
CA VAL A 492 26.34 1.57 35.42
C VAL A 492 25.61 1.46 36.76
N ASP A 493 26.37 1.58 37.86
CA ASP A 493 25.83 1.49 39.23
C ASP A 493 24.76 2.58 39.47
N TYR A 494 24.95 3.79 38.92
CA TYR A 494 23.97 4.86 39.01
C TYR A 494 22.68 4.56 38.24
N MET A 495 22.77 4.01 37.03
CA MET A 495 21.60 3.62 36.24
C MET A 495 20.82 2.49 36.92
N HIS A 496 21.52 1.48 37.45
CA HIS A 496 20.92 0.36 38.18
C HIS A 496 20.18 0.81 39.45
N LYS A 497 20.74 1.77 40.21
CA LYS A 497 20.05 2.36 41.37
C LYS A 497 18.72 3.02 41.01
N ASN A 498 18.52 3.41 39.76
CA ASN A 498 17.29 4.01 39.25
C ASN A 498 16.45 3.03 38.41
N GLY A 499 16.77 1.73 38.42
CA GLY A 499 16.03 0.70 37.70
C GLY A 499 16.20 0.71 36.18
N VAL A 500 17.22 1.38 35.67
CA VAL A 500 17.52 1.48 34.23
C VAL A 500 18.59 0.46 33.85
N LEU A 501 18.29 -0.39 32.87
CA LEU A 501 19.25 -1.37 32.33
C LEU A 501 20.31 -0.69 31.47
N VAL A 502 21.53 -1.23 31.40
CA VAL A 502 22.63 -0.65 30.64
C VAL A 502 23.07 -1.57 29.49
N GLY A 503 22.99 -1.05 28.27
CA GLY A 503 23.52 -1.68 27.06
C GLY A 503 24.76 -0.97 26.54
N VAL A 504 25.77 -1.71 26.05
CA VAL A 504 27.00 -1.10 25.52
C VAL A 504 27.30 -1.55 24.10
N VAL A 505 27.52 -0.59 23.21
CA VAL A 505 27.90 -0.83 21.82
C VAL A 505 29.39 -1.20 21.71
N CYS A 506 29.67 -2.36 21.12
CA CYS A 506 30.99 -2.99 21.09
C CYS A 506 31.37 -3.43 19.67
N GLY A 507 32.46 -2.89 19.13
CA GLY A 507 33.03 -3.30 17.83
C GLY A 507 34.14 -4.35 17.90
N GLN A 508 34.56 -4.76 19.09
CA GLN A 508 35.64 -5.74 19.32
C GLN A 508 35.39 -6.53 20.60
N VAL A 509 35.97 -7.73 20.70
CA VAL A 509 35.84 -8.63 21.86
C VAL A 509 36.29 -7.95 23.17
N LYS A 510 37.41 -7.23 23.16
CA LYS A 510 37.91 -6.51 24.35
C LYS A 510 36.93 -5.44 24.85
N HIS A 511 36.15 -4.81 23.95
CA HIS A 511 35.14 -3.82 24.33
C HIS A 511 33.98 -4.49 25.08
N ALA A 512 33.50 -5.63 24.56
CA ALA A 512 32.45 -6.41 25.20
C ALA A 512 32.87 -6.93 26.58
N LEU A 513 34.09 -7.46 26.71
CA LEU A 513 34.64 -7.88 28.01
C LEU A 513 34.78 -6.71 28.99
N SER A 514 35.15 -5.53 28.50
CA SER A 514 35.22 -4.33 29.34
C SER A 514 33.83 -3.88 29.81
N ALA A 515 32.82 -3.93 28.94
CA ALA A 515 31.44 -3.60 29.28
C ALA A 515 30.86 -4.56 30.34
N VAL A 516 31.13 -5.86 30.19
CA VAL A 516 30.73 -6.89 31.17
C VAL A 516 31.42 -6.64 32.52
N ARG A 517 32.72 -6.33 32.54
CA ARG A 517 33.43 -5.98 33.79
C ARG A 517 32.87 -4.72 34.47
N ALA A 518 32.38 -3.76 33.68
CA ALA A 518 31.70 -2.58 34.21
C ALA A 518 30.29 -2.87 34.76
N GLY A 519 29.72 -4.04 34.44
CA GLY A 519 28.42 -4.50 34.94
C GLY A 519 27.25 -4.29 33.99
N CYS A 520 27.46 -4.15 32.67
CA CYS A 520 26.34 -3.96 31.74
C CYS A 520 25.39 -5.17 31.69
N ASP A 521 24.11 -4.91 31.41
CA ASP A 521 23.07 -5.95 31.34
C ASP A 521 23.05 -6.68 30.00
N PHE A 522 23.47 -6.03 28.92
CA PHE A 522 23.61 -6.63 27.59
C PHE A 522 24.66 -5.90 26.74
N VAL A 523 25.22 -6.61 25.76
CA VAL A 523 26.20 -6.03 24.82
C VAL A 523 25.61 -5.97 23.42
N ILE A 524 25.91 -4.91 22.68
CA ILE A 524 25.53 -4.76 21.28
C ILE A 524 26.78 -4.97 20.43
N ALA A 525 26.90 -6.14 19.81
CA ALA A 525 27.96 -6.47 18.86
C ALA A 525 27.68 -5.75 17.54
N GLN A 526 28.37 -4.63 17.31
CA GLN A 526 28.15 -3.80 16.13
C GLN A 526 29.29 -3.95 15.13
N GLY A 527 28.95 -4.50 13.97
CA GLY A 527 29.85 -4.59 12.83
C GLY A 527 30.11 -3.23 12.18
N THR A 528 31.13 -3.18 11.32
CA THR A 528 31.46 -1.99 10.50
C THR A 528 30.26 -1.48 9.69
N GLU A 529 29.33 -2.36 9.31
CA GLU A 529 28.12 -2.00 8.58
C GLU A 529 27.16 -1.10 9.39
N GLY A 530 27.36 -0.96 10.71
CA GLY A 530 26.62 -0.05 11.58
C GLY A 530 27.15 1.40 11.52
N GLY A 531 27.37 1.96 10.33
CA GLY A 531 27.84 3.35 10.16
C GLY A 531 29.35 3.58 10.23
N GLY A 532 30.17 2.51 10.20
CA GLY A 532 31.63 2.60 10.04
C GLY A 532 32.43 3.12 11.25
N HIS A 533 31.77 3.57 12.32
CA HIS A 533 32.42 4.28 13.42
C HIS A 533 32.77 3.42 14.65
N THR A 534 32.33 2.16 14.70
CA THR A 534 32.48 1.30 15.91
C THR A 534 33.66 0.31 15.81
N GLY A 535 34.10 -0.01 14.58
CA GLY A 535 35.23 -0.90 14.31
C GLY A 535 35.24 -1.42 12.88
N ASN A 536 36.30 -2.16 12.50
CA ASN A 536 36.56 -2.61 11.13
C ASN A 536 36.11 -4.06 10.83
N ILE A 537 35.48 -4.73 11.79
CA ILE A 537 35.06 -6.13 11.67
C ILE A 537 33.58 -6.16 11.27
N ALA A 538 33.20 -6.92 10.25
CA ALA A 538 31.81 -7.11 9.84
C ALA A 538 30.99 -7.87 10.89
N LEU A 539 29.68 -7.60 10.99
CA LEU A 539 28.83 -8.15 12.06
C LEU A 539 28.95 -9.67 12.16
N PHE A 540 28.74 -10.38 11.06
CA PHE A 540 28.64 -11.84 11.10
C PHE A 540 29.98 -12.54 11.38
N ALA A 541 31.10 -11.82 11.24
CA ALA A 541 32.42 -12.27 11.72
C ALA A 541 32.65 -11.92 13.20
N LEU A 542 32.16 -10.75 13.66
CA LEU A 542 32.34 -10.25 15.03
C LEU A 542 31.45 -10.98 16.05
N LEU A 543 30.19 -11.21 15.68
CA LEU A 543 29.14 -11.74 16.56
C LEU A 543 29.53 -13.06 17.25
N PRO A 544 29.97 -14.12 16.55
CA PRO A 544 30.35 -15.37 17.21
C PRO A 544 31.55 -15.20 18.17
N GLN A 545 32.49 -14.30 17.86
CA GLN A 545 33.64 -14.04 18.73
C GLN A 545 33.22 -13.37 20.04
N ILE A 546 32.33 -12.36 19.98
CA ILE A 546 31.78 -11.72 21.18
C ILE A 546 30.94 -12.71 21.99
N ARG A 547 30.08 -13.49 21.33
CA ARG A 547 29.25 -14.50 21.99
C ARG A 547 30.09 -15.55 22.74
N ALA A 548 31.21 -15.98 22.17
CA ALA A 548 32.12 -16.94 22.81
C ALA A 548 32.83 -16.36 24.05
N ALA A 549 33.13 -15.06 24.06
CA ALA A 549 33.87 -14.41 25.14
C ALA A 549 32.98 -13.90 26.28
N VAL A 550 31.72 -13.56 26.00
CA VAL A 550 30.78 -12.98 26.97
C VAL A 550 30.07 -14.09 27.76
N PRO A 551 29.85 -13.93 29.09
CA PRO A 551 29.13 -14.92 29.90
C PRO A 551 27.76 -15.34 29.31
N PRO A 552 27.35 -16.62 29.41
CA PRO A 552 26.11 -17.13 28.82
C PRO A 552 24.84 -16.35 29.18
N HIS A 553 24.77 -15.83 30.41
CA HIS A 553 23.60 -15.13 30.92
C HIS A 553 23.48 -13.68 30.42
N ILE A 554 24.55 -13.10 29.86
CA ILE A 554 24.52 -11.75 29.28
C ILE A 554 24.06 -11.85 27.82
N PRO A 555 22.93 -11.22 27.43
CA PRO A 555 22.47 -11.19 26.05
C PRO A 555 23.44 -10.43 25.15
N VAL A 556 23.67 -10.96 23.94
CA VAL A 556 24.43 -10.30 22.87
C VAL A 556 23.45 -9.89 21.78
N VAL A 557 23.42 -8.61 21.42
CA VAL A 557 22.53 -8.04 20.41
C VAL A 557 23.33 -7.76 19.14
N ALA A 558 22.85 -8.20 17.99
CA ALA A 558 23.54 -8.01 16.72
C ALA A 558 23.21 -6.65 16.09
N ALA A 559 24.21 -5.89 15.64
CA ALA A 559 24.03 -4.60 14.97
C ALA A 559 24.93 -4.43 13.74
N GLY A 560 24.39 -3.80 12.69
CA GLY A 560 25.05 -3.65 11.38
C GLY A 560 24.69 -4.79 10.42
N GLY A 561 24.38 -4.48 9.15
CA GLY A 561 24.10 -5.49 8.13
C GLY A 561 22.79 -6.29 8.25
N VAL A 562 22.01 -6.12 9.33
CA VAL A 562 20.69 -6.75 9.51
C VAL A 562 19.58 -5.85 8.96
N HIS A 563 18.80 -6.34 8.00
CA HIS A 563 17.75 -5.55 7.33
C HIS A 563 16.46 -6.33 6.98
N ASP A 564 16.45 -7.66 7.11
CA ASP A 564 15.32 -8.52 6.75
C ASP A 564 15.20 -9.74 7.70
N GLY A 565 14.22 -10.61 7.44
CA GLY A 565 14.00 -11.81 8.25
C GLY A 565 15.14 -12.84 8.14
N LYS A 566 15.82 -12.93 6.99
CA LYS A 566 16.91 -13.90 6.78
C LYS A 566 18.14 -13.52 7.60
N THR A 567 18.53 -12.25 7.53
CA THR A 567 19.65 -11.69 8.31
C THR A 567 19.33 -11.70 9.81
N PHE A 568 18.07 -11.50 10.20
CA PHE A 568 17.63 -11.69 11.59
C PHE A 568 17.83 -13.13 12.07
N VAL A 569 17.35 -14.13 11.31
CA VAL A 569 17.53 -15.54 11.67
C VAL A 569 19.01 -15.92 11.71
N ALA A 570 19.82 -15.45 10.75
CA ALA A 570 21.26 -15.68 10.75
C ALA A 570 21.94 -15.13 12.02
N ALA A 571 21.53 -13.94 12.48
CA ALA A 571 22.05 -13.37 13.73
C ALA A 571 21.70 -14.23 14.94
N LEU A 572 20.45 -14.70 15.04
CA LEU A 572 20.04 -15.61 16.12
C LEU A 572 20.83 -16.93 16.08
N SER A 573 21.01 -17.53 14.90
CA SER A 573 21.78 -18.77 14.72
C SER A 573 23.25 -18.62 15.13
N LEU A 574 23.81 -17.41 15.04
CA LEU A 574 25.18 -17.08 15.46
C LEU A 574 25.25 -16.66 16.94
N GLY A 575 24.16 -16.84 17.69
CA GLY A 575 24.11 -16.65 19.14
C GLY A 575 23.72 -15.24 19.60
N ALA A 576 23.15 -14.42 18.72
CA ALA A 576 22.48 -13.20 19.14
C ALA A 576 21.17 -13.51 19.88
N ALA A 577 20.86 -12.73 20.90
CA ALA A 577 19.58 -12.72 21.59
C ALA A 577 18.57 -11.75 20.94
N GLY A 578 18.99 -10.98 19.95
CA GLY A 578 18.15 -10.02 19.23
C GLY A 578 18.98 -9.13 18.32
N VAL A 579 18.32 -8.12 17.71
CA VAL A 579 18.95 -7.23 16.75
C VAL A 579 18.72 -5.76 17.07
N TRP A 580 19.70 -4.93 16.75
CA TRP A 580 19.70 -3.48 16.87
C TRP A 580 19.90 -2.87 15.48
N MET A 581 18.87 -2.23 14.95
CA MET A 581 18.81 -1.85 13.54
C MET A 581 18.75 -0.33 13.39
N GLY A 582 19.56 0.23 12.50
CA GLY A 582 19.55 1.67 12.17
C GLY A 582 18.95 1.94 10.80
N THR A 583 19.65 1.53 9.75
CA THR A 583 19.32 1.81 8.33
C THR A 583 17.86 1.50 7.99
N ARG A 584 17.32 0.37 8.44
CA ARG A 584 15.93 0.00 8.14
C ARG A 584 14.91 0.98 8.74
N PHE A 585 15.20 1.51 9.93
CA PHE A 585 14.36 2.52 10.57
C PHE A 585 14.62 3.92 10.04
N LEU A 586 15.81 4.21 9.52
CA LEU A 586 16.14 5.48 8.88
C LEU A 586 15.22 5.80 7.68
N LEU A 587 14.79 4.75 6.96
CA LEU A 587 13.88 4.83 5.80
C LEU A 587 12.39 4.97 6.19
N THR A 588 12.06 5.05 7.47
CA THR A 588 10.67 5.10 7.94
C THR A 588 10.14 6.53 8.00
N PHE A 589 8.81 6.70 8.00
CA PHE A 589 8.21 8.04 8.08
C PHE A 589 8.46 8.70 9.43
N GLU A 590 8.51 7.88 10.47
CA GLU A 590 8.70 8.26 11.86
C GLU A 590 10.11 8.80 12.14
N ALA A 591 11.09 8.41 11.34
CA ALA A 591 12.46 8.89 11.44
C ALA A 591 12.57 10.37 11.03
N ASN A 592 13.34 11.13 11.80
CA ASN A 592 13.65 12.53 11.52
C ASN A 592 14.81 12.64 10.51
N THR A 593 14.56 12.18 9.29
CA THR A 593 15.51 12.24 8.17
C THR A 593 15.01 13.10 7.03
N VAL A 594 15.95 13.66 6.26
CA VAL A 594 15.63 14.36 5.02
C VAL A 594 15.01 13.41 4.01
N ARG A 595 14.11 13.94 3.18
CA ARG A 595 13.27 13.14 2.27
C ARG A 595 14.07 12.24 1.32
N GLY A 596 15.20 12.74 0.79
CA GLY A 596 16.05 11.96 -0.12
C GLY A 596 16.55 10.63 0.47
N TYR A 597 16.85 10.58 1.78
CA TYR A 597 17.23 9.34 2.44
C TYR A 597 16.09 8.31 2.50
N LYS A 598 14.82 8.75 2.49
CA LYS A 598 13.64 7.86 2.54
C LYS A 598 13.21 7.35 1.16
N GLU A 599 13.72 7.98 0.10
CA GLU A 599 13.40 7.67 -1.30
C GLU A 599 14.40 6.70 -1.95
N CYS A 600 15.56 6.47 -1.31
CA CYS A 600 16.47 5.36 -1.59
C CYS A 600 15.94 4.04 -0.99
#